data_AF-A0A4Y2RU67-F1
#
_entry.id   AF-A0A4Y2RU67-F1
#
_cell.length_a   1.000
_cell.length_b   1.000
_cell.length_c   1.000
_cell.angle_alpha   90.00
_cell.angle_beta   90.00
_cell.angle_gamma   90.00
#
_symmetry.space_group_name_H-M   'P 1'
#
loop_
_entity.id
_entity.type
_entity.pdbx_description
1 polymer ?
#
loop_
_entity_poly.entity_id
_entity_poly.type
_entity_poly.pdbx_seq_one_letter_code
_entity_poly.pdbx_strand_id
1 'polypeptide(L)'
;MIDYGSVVYSSARPSYLKRLDYVHHQSLRLCLGALRTSPIPSLHAEAFEPSPSCRRDKLSLSFYFRILSKDNHPLRGTLLNGNNNRLFNANPSCIPHVGLRMRNILPDTFHKVKVHTNDFLGHPP
;
A
#
# COMPACT_ATOMS: atom_id res chain seq x y z
N MET A 1 7.02 6.63 -10.23
CA MET A 1 5.96 7.61 -9.96
C MET A 1 4.63 7.12 -10.53
N ILE A 2 3.87 6.34 -9.75
CA ILE A 2 2.46 5.95 -10.01
C ILE A 2 1.73 5.89 -8.66
N ASP A 3 1.85 6.95 -7.87
CA ASP A 3 1.40 6.94 -6.48
C ASP A 3 -0.12 7.03 -6.35
N TYR A 4 -0.78 7.66 -7.34
CA TYR A 4 -2.23 7.89 -7.36
C TYR A 4 -3.06 6.60 -7.27
N GLY A 5 -2.67 5.57 -8.02
CA GLY A 5 -3.36 4.27 -8.03
C GLY A 5 -2.77 3.24 -7.06
N SER A 6 -1.72 3.61 -6.31
CA SER A 6 -0.87 2.66 -5.59
C SER A 6 -1.66 1.78 -4.62
N VAL A 7 -2.63 2.33 -3.91
CA VAL A 7 -3.47 1.58 -2.98
C VAL A 7 -4.21 0.43 -3.67
N VAL A 8 -4.74 0.67 -4.87
CA VAL A 8 -5.61 -0.27 -5.60
C VAL A 8 -4.78 -1.33 -6.32
N TYR A 9 -3.85 -0.91 -7.18
CA TYR A 9 -3.08 -1.87 -7.96
C TYR A 9 -2.04 -2.62 -7.11
N SER A 10 -1.67 -2.15 -5.91
CA SER A 10 -0.75 -2.91 -5.03
C SER A 10 -1.36 -4.22 -4.53
N SER A 11 -2.68 -4.40 -4.64
CA SER A 11 -3.31 -5.70 -4.44
C SER A 11 -3.18 -6.62 -5.66
N ALA A 12 -2.79 -6.15 -6.85
CA ALA A 12 -2.70 -6.96 -8.05
C ALA A 12 -1.74 -8.16 -7.90
N ARG A 13 -1.87 -9.16 -8.78
CA ARG A 13 -1.00 -10.35 -8.75
C ARG A 13 0.48 -9.96 -8.82
N PRO A 14 1.37 -10.68 -8.12
CA PRO A 14 2.81 -10.42 -8.12
C PRO A 14 3.44 -10.35 -9.52
N SER A 15 2.91 -11.09 -10.49
CA SER A 15 3.37 -11.07 -11.88
C SER A 15 3.19 -9.71 -12.55
N TYR A 16 2.06 -9.01 -12.32
CA TYR A 16 1.84 -7.66 -12.83
C TYR A 16 2.72 -6.64 -12.11
N LEU A 17 2.85 -6.78 -10.78
CA LEU A 17 3.71 -5.92 -9.98
C LEU A 17 5.17 -6.01 -10.44
N LYS A 18 5.67 -7.21 -10.74
CA LYS A 18 7.03 -7.42 -11.26
C LYS A 18 7.27 -6.72 -12.59
N ARG A 19 6.28 -6.70 -13.49
CA ARG A 19 6.36 -5.96 -14.76
C ARG A 19 6.42 -4.45 -14.52
N LEU A 20 5.62 -3.95 -13.58
CA LEU A 20 5.61 -2.53 -13.21
C LEU A 20 6.97 -2.11 -12.61
N ASP A 21 7.51 -2.93 -11.72
CA ASP A 21 8.81 -2.71 -11.09
C ASP A 21 9.95 -2.77 -12.11
N TYR A 22 9.86 -3.64 -13.12
CA TYR A 22 10.82 -3.69 -14.23
C TYR A 22 10.89 -2.36 -14.99
N VAL A 23 9.74 -1.82 -15.40
CA VAL A 23 9.67 -0.51 -16.09
C VAL A 23 10.25 0.59 -15.20
N HIS A 24 9.95 0.56 -13.90
CA HIS A 24 10.46 1.54 -12.96
C HIS A 24 11.99 1.48 -12.82
N HIS A 25 12.58 0.31 -12.61
CA HIS A 25 14.05 0.18 -12.53
C HIS A 25 14.72 0.56 -13.86
N GLN A 26 14.11 0.23 -15.00
CA GLN A 26 14.63 0.63 -16.29
C GLN A 26 14.62 2.15 -16.47
N SER A 27 13.54 2.83 -16.03
CA SER A 27 13.49 4.29 -16.05
C SER A 27 14.56 4.93 -15.17
N LEU A 28 14.80 4.39 -13.97
CA LEU A 28 15.87 4.87 -13.08
C LEU A 28 17.25 4.74 -13.72
N ARG A 29 17.54 3.62 -14.40
CA ARG A 29 18.81 3.45 -15.11
C ARG A 29 19.01 4.51 -16.20
N LEU A 30 17.96 4.77 -16.97
CA LEU A 30 18.01 5.77 -18.04
C LEU A 30 18.22 7.18 -17.47
N CYS A 31 17.49 7.54 -16.41
CA CYS A 31 17.62 8.85 -15.77
C CYS A 31 18.99 9.06 -15.10
N LEU A 32 19.55 8.02 -14.47
CA LEU A 32 20.85 8.06 -13.80
C LEU A 32 22.05 7.85 -14.75
N GLY A 33 21.81 7.48 -16.02
CA GLY A 33 22.87 7.06 -16.92
C GLY A 33 23.61 5.79 -16.46
N ALA A 34 22.98 4.97 -15.63
CA ALA A 34 23.60 3.79 -15.03
C ALA A 34 23.69 2.62 -16.02
N LEU A 35 24.71 1.78 -15.84
CA LEU A 35 24.89 0.57 -16.65
C LEU A 35 23.63 -0.31 -16.59
N ARG A 36 23.32 -1.00 -17.69
CA ARG A 36 22.20 -1.94 -17.78
C ARG A 36 22.28 -3.07 -16.74
N THR A 37 23.48 -3.38 -16.27
CA THR A 37 23.79 -4.44 -15.31
C THR A 37 23.98 -3.95 -13.87
N SER A 38 23.91 -2.64 -13.59
CA SER A 38 24.04 -2.12 -12.22
C SER A 38 23.06 -2.81 -11.27
N PRO A 39 23.44 -3.18 -10.05
CA PRO A 39 22.54 -3.85 -9.12
C PRO A 39 21.41 -2.91 -8.66
N ILE A 40 20.20 -3.44 -8.47
CA ILE A 40 19.01 -2.66 -8.06
C ILE A 40 19.25 -1.88 -6.74
N PRO A 41 19.86 -2.46 -5.69
CA PRO A 41 20.15 -1.72 -4.46
C PRO A 41 21.04 -0.50 -4.68
N SER A 42 22.04 -0.59 -5.57
CA SER A 42 22.92 0.53 -5.90
C SER A 42 22.18 1.64 -6.64
N LEU A 43 21.25 1.30 -7.54
CA LEU A 43 20.40 2.30 -8.19
C LEU A 43 19.53 3.07 -7.20
N HIS A 44 18.97 2.39 -6.21
CA HIS A 44 18.16 3.04 -5.18
C HIS A 44 18.98 3.91 -4.25
N ALA A 45 20.21 3.50 -3.91
CA ALA A 45 21.13 4.30 -3.12
C ALA A 45 21.52 5.60 -3.84
N GLU A 46 21.84 5.51 -5.14
CA GLU A 46 22.23 6.67 -5.96
C GLU A 46 21.05 7.61 -6.25
N ALA A 47 19.85 7.05 -6.47
CA ALA A 47 18.63 7.82 -6.68
C ALA A 47 18.05 8.44 -5.40
N PHE A 48 18.56 8.07 -4.22
CA PHE A 48 17.96 8.40 -2.92
C PHE A 48 16.47 8.04 -2.81
N GLU A 49 16.01 7.01 -3.55
CA GLU A 49 14.60 6.61 -3.63
C GLU A 49 14.41 5.23 -2.99
N PRO A 50 13.43 5.06 -2.07
CA PRO A 50 13.13 3.77 -1.46
C PRO A 50 12.66 2.72 -2.48
N SER A 51 12.71 1.44 -2.08
CA SER A 51 12.23 0.37 -2.94
C SER A 51 10.73 0.54 -3.29
N PRO A 52 10.30 0.15 -4.50
CA PRO A 52 8.91 0.38 -4.94
C PRO A 52 7.89 -0.35 -4.07
N SER A 53 8.24 -1.50 -3.49
CA SER A 53 7.41 -2.23 -2.53
C SER A 53 7.21 -1.44 -1.24
N CYS A 54 8.29 -0.97 -0.62
CA CYS A 54 8.23 -0.18 0.61
C CYS A 54 7.38 1.09 0.44
N ARG A 55 7.56 1.80 -0.70
CA ARG A 55 6.75 2.98 -1.02
C ARG A 55 5.25 2.64 -1.15
N ARG A 56 4.91 1.52 -1.82
CA ARG A 56 3.53 1.04 -1.94
C ARG A 56 2.92 0.70 -0.58
N ASP A 57 3.66 0.04 0.29
CA ASP A 57 3.18 -0.34 1.61
C ASP A 57 2.95 0.89 2.49
N LYS A 58 3.89 1.86 2.48
CA LYS A 58 3.72 3.16 3.14
C LYS A 58 2.46 3.89 2.70
N LEU A 59 2.23 4.01 1.39
CA LEU A 59 1.05 4.70 0.83
C LEU A 59 -0.25 3.98 1.19
N SER A 60 -0.23 2.64 1.10
CA SER A 60 -1.39 1.81 1.41
C SER A 60 -1.76 1.91 2.89
N LEU A 61 -0.76 1.89 3.77
CA LEU A 61 -0.95 2.01 5.20
C LEU A 61 -1.45 3.41 5.58
N SER A 62 -0.88 4.45 4.98
CA SER A 62 -1.33 5.84 5.18
C SER A 62 -2.79 6.01 4.76
N PHE A 63 -3.18 5.43 3.62
CA PHE A 63 -4.56 5.42 3.15
C PHE A 63 -5.49 4.65 4.09
N TYR A 64 -5.05 3.48 4.56
CA TYR A 64 -5.81 2.67 5.51
C TYR A 64 -6.12 3.43 6.80
N PHE A 65 -5.10 4.02 7.44
CA PHE A 65 -5.31 4.83 8.64
C PHE A 65 -6.15 6.08 8.39
N ARG A 66 -6.01 6.72 7.22
CA ARG A 66 -6.83 7.87 6.84
C ARG A 66 -8.32 7.50 6.77
N ILE A 67 -8.65 6.30 6.29
CA ILE A 67 -10.02 5.80 6.28
C ILE A 67 -10.49 5.44 7.70
N LEU A 68 -9.64 4.78 8.49
CA LEU A 68 -10.00 4.43 9.87
C LEU A 68 -10.28 5.66 10.74
N SER A 69 -9.55 6.75 10.51
CA SER A 69 -9.70 8.02 11.24
C SER A 69 -10.96 8.79 10.88
N LYS A 70 -11.67 8.42 9.79
CA LYS A 70 -12.89 9.09 9.34
C LYS A 70 -14.08 8.16 9.51
N ASP A 71 -14.90 8.40 10.53
CA ASP A 71 -16.04 7.52 10.83
C ASP A 71 -17.06 7.42 9.69
N ASN A 72 -17.30 8.51 8.95
CA ASN A 72 -18.26 8.56 7.84
C ASN A 72 -17.63 8.28 6.45
N HIS A 73 -16.52 7.54 6.39
CA HIS A 73 -15.90 7.20 5.11
C HIS A 73 -16.61 5.99 4.46
N PRO A 74 -17.05 6.06 3.19
CA PRO A 74 -17.85 4.99 2.56
C PRO A 74 -17.12 3.65 2.49
N LEU A 75 -15.79 3.66 2.33
CA LEU A 75 -14.98 2.44 2.26
C LEU A 75 -14.65 1.82 3.64
N ARG A 76 -14.99 2.50 4.75
CA ARG A 76 -14.62 2.04 6.10
C ARG A 76 -15.30 0.72 6.46
N GLY A 77 -16.59 0.60 6.16
CA GLY A 77 -17.34 -0.63 6.37
C GLY A 77 -16.72 -1.81 5.61
N THR A 78 -16.39 -1.64 4.33
CA THR A 78 -15.80 -2.69 3.50
C THR A 78 -14.40 -3.11 3.94
N LEU A 79 -13.57 -2.17 4.42
CA LEU A 79 -12.21 -2.45 4.91
C LEU A 79 -12.21 -3.18 6.26
N LEU A 80 -13.16 -2.87 7.13
CA LEU A 80 -13.30 -3.51 8.44
C LEU A 80 -14.08 -4.83 8.37
N ASN A 81 -14.89 -5.03 7.33
CA ASN A 81 -15.72 -6.21 7.16
C ASN A 81 -14.88 -7.49 7.03
N GLY A 82 -14.88 -8.29 8.10
CA GLY A 82 -14.20 -9.59 8.14
C GLY A 82 -14.82 -10.66 7.23
N ASN A 83 -16.05 -10.46 6.74
CA ASN A 83 -16.73 -11.44 5.89
C ASN A 83 -16.01 -11.64 4.55
N ASN A 84 -15.33 -10.61 4.04
CA ASN A 84 -14.55 -10.69 2.80
C ASN A 84 -13.39 -11.69 2.88
N ASN A 85 -12.92 -12.01 4.09
CA ASN A 85 -11.86 -13.00 4.29
C ASN A 85 -12.37 -14.43 4.01
N ARG A 86 -13.65 -14.71 4.28
CA ARG A 86 -14.24 -16.03 4.04
C ARG A 86 -14.24 -16.37 2.55
N LEU A 87 -14.58 -15.39 1.71
CA LEU A 87 -14.56 -15.52 0.25
C LEU A 87 -13.15 -15.77 -0.28
N PHE A 88 -12.16 -15.04 0.23
CA PHE A 88 -10.76 -15.27 -0.13
C PHE A 88 -10.26 -16.65 0.33
N ASN A 89 -10.60 -17.08 1.55
CA ASN A 89 -10.21 -18.40 2.06
C ASN A 89 -10.84 -19.54 1.26
N ALA A 90 -12.04 -19.35 0.71
CA ALA A 90 -12.69 -20.32 -0.18
C ALA A 90 -12.03 -20.39 -1.57
N ASN A 91 -11.36 -19.32 -2.02
CA ASN A 91 -10.64 -19.30 -3.29
C ASN A 91 -9.33 -18.49 -3.18
N PRO A 92 -8.21 -19.12 -2.78
CA PRO A 92 -6.94 -18.44 -2.55
C PRO A 92 -6.24 -17.97 -3.85
N SER A 93 -6.74 -18.38 -5.03
CA SER A 93 -6.27 -17.88 -6.33
C SER A 93 -6.81 -16.48 -6.65
N CYS A 94 -7.85 -16.04 -5.92
CA CYS A 94 -8.41 -14.70 -6.04
C CYS A 94 -7.42 -13.65 -5.54
N ILE A 95 -7.51 -12.44 -6.08
CA ILE A 95 -6.67 -11.32 -5.65
C ILE A 95 -7.15 -10.83 -4.27
N PRO A 96 -6.26 -10.73 -3.25
CA PRO A 96 -6.66 -10.24 -1.95
C PRO A 96 -7.05 -8.76 -2.01
N HIS A 97 -8.18 -8.43 -1.40
CA HIS A 97 -8.63 -7.04 -1.27
C HIS A 97 -7.71 -6.24 -0.31
N VAL A 98 -7.74 -4.92 -0.44
CA VAL A 98 -6.82 -4.01 0.28
C VAL A 98 -6.88 -4.21 1.80
N GLY A 99 -8.07 -4.42 2.37
CA GLY A 99 -8.26 -4.66 3.81
C GLY A 99 -7.49 -5.89 4.31
N LEU A 100 -7.67 -7.04 3.67
CA LEU A 100 -6.93 -8.27 4.00
C LEU A 100 -5.42 -8.11 3.84
N ARG A 101 -4.97 -7.41 2.78
CA ARG A 101 -3.54 -7.13 2.60
C ARG A 101 -2.97 -6.26 3.72
N MET A 102 -3.68 -5.21 4.14
CA MET A 102 -3.24 -4.35 5.25
C MET A 102 -3.16 -5.11 6.55
N ARG A 103 -4.10 -6.03 6.80
CA ARG A 103 -4.06 -6.93 7.96
C ARG A 103 -2.82 -7.82 7.96
N ASN A 104 -2.40 -8.33 6.81
CA ASN A 104 -1.19 -9.16 6.72
C ASN A 104 0.12 -8.37 6.91
N ILE A 105 0.14 -7.08 6.54
CA ILE A 105 1.32 -6.21 6.70
C ILE A 105 1.43 -5.72 8.15
N LEU A 106 0.30 -5.54 8.81
CA LEU A 106 0.23 -4.94 10.13
C LEU A 106 0.33 -6.02 11.22
N PRO A 107 1.12 -5.84 12.29
CA PRO A 107 1.13 -6.80 13.39
C PRO A 107 -0.26 -6.87 14.07
N ASP A 108 -0.61 -8.04 14.61
CA ASP A 108 -1.89 -8.31 15.28
C ASP A 108 -2.26 -7.23 16.33
N THR A 109 -1.26 -6.65 16.98
CA THR A 109 -1.40 -5.58 17.98
C THR A 109 -2.18 -4.37 17.49
N PHE A 110 -2.02 -3.99 16.21
CA PHE A 110 -2.66 -2.79 15.67
C PHE A 110 -4.08 -3.02 15.13
N HIS A 111 -4.50 -4.27 15.01
CA HIS A 111 -5.87 -4.60 14.61
C HIS A 111 -6.90 -4.16 15.66
N LYS A 112 -6.46 -3.99 16.91
CA LYS A 112 -7.25 -3.54 18.06
C LYS A 112 -7.16 -2.03 18.32
N VAL A 113 -6.33 -1.30 17.57
CA VAL A 113 -6.22 0.16 17.73
C VAL A 113 -7.49 0.80 17.18
N LYS A 114 -8.45 1.05 18.08
CA LYS A 114 -9.45 2.09 17.88
C LYS A 114 -8.66 3.38 17.75
N VAL A 115 -8.61 3.94 16.55
CA VAL A 115 -8.08 5.30 16.36
C VAL A 115 -8.94 6.19 17.27
N HIS A 116 -8.36 6.64 18.38
CA HIS A 116 -9.01 7.60 19.25
C HIS A 116 -9.07 8.90 18.46
N THR A 117 -10.23 9.19 17.89
CA THR A 117 -10.53 10.50 17.33
C THR A 117 -10.54 11.46 18.51
N ASN A 118 -9.42 12.15 18.72
CA ASN A 118 -9.46 13.34 19.53
C ASN A 118 -10.28 14.36 18.75
N ASP A 119 -11.55 14.47 19.11
CA ASP A 119 -12.49 15.47 18.61
C ASP A 119 -12.05 16.85 19.12
N PHE A 120 -10.98 17.41 18.54
CA PHE A 120 -10.64 18.82 18.67
C PHE A 120 -11.27 19.60 17.51
N LEU A 121 -12.59 19.64 17.47
CA LEU A 121 -13.33 20.65 16.71
C LEU A 121 -14.29 21.35 17.67
N GLY A 122 -13.73 22.30 18.42
CA GLY A 122 -14.46 23.04 19.44
C GLY A 122 -13.94 24.45 19.60
N HIS A 123 -13.76 25.20 18.51
CA HIS A 123 -13.64 26.66 18.58
C HIS A 123 -14.59 27.31 17.55
N PRO A 124 -15.65 28.01 17.99
CA PRO A 124 -16.45 28.91 17.16
C PRO A 124 -15.75 30.30 17.05
N PRO A 125 -16.26 31.25 16.24
CA PRO A 125 -15.47 32.30 15.58
C PRO A 125 -14.99 33.43 16.49
#